data_AF-A0A2G2LJN5-F1
#
_entry.id   AF-A0A2G2LJN5-F1
#
_cell.length_a   1.000
_cell.length_b   1.000
_cell.length_c   1.000
_cell.angle_alpha   90.00
_cell.angle_beta   90.00
_cell.angle_gamma   90.00
#
_symmetry.space_group_name_H-M   'P 1'
#
loop_
_entity.id
_entity.type
_entity.pdbx_description
1 polymer ?
#
loop_
_entity_poly.entity_id
_entity_poly.type
_entity_poly.pdbx_seq_one_letter_code
_entity_poly.pdbx_strand_id
1 'polypeptide(L)'
;MLLIQHAISAYLNEGKSQKELGELLGIEGPRISEGKLGKWKLSSQQRQVIIDNYGYPRREKGQYIKAEVYDTVTEFIDDFEDSSKKRLKRRWYELLMRKDYQDVIISKSRRSSDPFDIRFGSELEPLVFDIALVEKLLSQPETKIWYEHYHSNIGYVLSARRSSEESYFSLVSSVHEDLIDELDSSFEHILFRIAQFKFELMPEFSFFHDAVAPSIPRKELVISGDEVLNFKADCCRVKFNEIADIFGKRDYLKSFLSTSIIPEGTEINDKPDNWKRVILRLYLSESMHYHLWIRLDDTEHLADYTEGYDVEYYAGINDDGLVRNIVIKDLCRMNFLKEIEIIRKWCGWPYDFNDDIKREVAKVGGYVPGAEVL
;
A
#
# COMPACT_ATOMS: atom_id res chain seq x y z
N MET A 1 -3.77 18.90 -27.33
CA MET A 1 -4.07 20.19 -26.68
C MET A 1 -2.77 20.95 -26.39
N LEU A 2 -1.80 20.34 -25.70
CA LEU A 2 -0.49 20.94 -25.42
C LEU A 2 0.30 21.41 -26.66
N LEU A 3 0.24 20.68 -27.78
CA LEU A 3 1.04 21.02 -28.99
C LEU A 3 0.61 22.33 -29.67
N ILE A 4 -0.70 22.60 -29.78
CA ILE A 4 -1.22 23.87 -30.35
C ILE A 4 -0.85 25.04 -29.44
N GLN A 5 -1.00 24.85 -28.12
CA GLN A 5 -0.67 25.91 -27.15
C GLN A 5 0.83 26.22 -27.13
N HIS A 6 1.68 25.19 -27.20
CA HIS A 6 3.12 25.32 -27.39
C HIS A 6 3.48 26.13 -28.64
N ALA A 7 2.91 25.75 -29.79
CA ALA A 7 3.14 26.43 -31.06
C ALA A 7 2.69 27.91 -31.02
N ILE A 8 1.52 28.20 -30.41
CA ILE A 8 1.03 29.57 -30.22
C ILE A 8 2.01 30.37 -29.37
N SER A 9 2.49 29.81 -28.26
CA SER A 9 3.43 30.48 -27.37
C SER A 9 4.77 30.78 -28.06
N ALA A 10 5.29 29.82 -28.82
CA ALA A 10 6.53 29.99 -29.58
C ALA A 10 6.40 31.10 -30.65
N TYR A 11 5.29 31.12 -31.39
CA TYR A 11 5.00 32.14 -32.40
C TYR A 11 4.93 33.55 -31.81
N LEU A 12 4.22 33.70 -30.68
CA LEU A 12 4.10 35.00 -30.01
C LEU A 12 5.45 35.51 -29.50
N ASN A 13 6.32 34.61 -29.02
CA ASN A 13 7.68 34.96 -28.57
C ASN A 13 8.59 35.41 -29.74
N GLU A 14 8.32 34.96 -30.96
CA GLU A 14 9.00 35.43 -32.18
C GLU A 14 8.39 36.74 -32.74
N GLY A 15 7.42 37.35 -32.05
CA GLY A 15 6.72 38.56 -32.49
C GLY A 15 5.70 38.29 -33.62
N LYS A 16 5.37 37.03 -33.89
CA LYS A 16 4.41 36.61 -34.92
C LYS A 16 3.02 36.38 -34.32
N SER A 17 2.01 36.48 -35.16
CA SER A 17 0.60 36.33 -34.80
C SER A 17 0.09 34.89 -34.93
N GLN A 18 -1.02 34.59 -34.23
CA GLN A 18 -1.70 33.30 -34.39
C GLN A 18 -2.25 33.07 -35.81
N LYS A 19 -2.47 34.16 -36.57
CA LYS A 19 -2.88 34.07 -37.98
C LYS A 19 -1.74 33.49 -38.83
N GLU A 20 -0.51 33.93 -38.62
CA GLU A 20 0.67 33.42 -39.31
C GLU A 20 0.99 31.97 -38.92
N LEU A 21 0.68 31.56 -37.68
CA LEU A 21 0.72 30.14 -37.30
C LEU A 21 -0.33 29.32 -38.06
N GLY A 22 -1.53 29.88 -38.28
CA GLY A 22 -2.56 29.28 -39.12
C GLY A 22 -2.07 29.04 -40.54
N GLU A 23 -1.41 30.04 -41.13
CA GLU A 23 -0.81 29.95 -42.47
C GLU A 23 0.25 28.85 -42.56
N LEU A 24 1.14 28.74 -41.57
CA LEU A 24 2.15 27.67 -41.49
C LEU A 24 1.52 26.26 -41.45
N LEU A 25 0.39 26.12 -40.76
CA LEU A 25 -0.28 24.84 -40.55
C LEU A 25 -1.37 24.54 -41.60
N GLY A 26 -1.56 25.44 -42.58
CA GLY A 26 -2.60 25.34 -43.60
C GLY A 26 -4.02 25.38 -43.03
N ILE A 27 -4.24 26.15 -41.96
CA ILE A 27 -5.54 26.28 -41.28
C ILE A 27 -5.91 27.75 -41.08
N GLU A 28 -7.21 28.04 -41.19
CA GLU A 28 -7.71 29.39 -40.99
C GLU A 28 -7.51 29.85 -39.53
N GLY A 29 -7.14 31.12 -39.35
CA GLY A 29 -6.87 31.71 -38.03
C GLY A 29 -7.92 31.42 -36.94
N PRO A 30 -9.25 31.49 -37.23
CA PRO A 30 -10.28 31.12 -36.26
C PRO A 30 -10.17 29.68 -35.75
N ARG A 31 -9.71 28.73 -36.59
CA ARG A 31 -9.53 27.33 -36.20
C ARG A 31 -8.39 27.15 -35.21
N ILE A 32 -7.37 28.02 -35.20
CA ILE A 32 -6.32 27.99 -34.16
C ILE A 32 -6.93 28.18 -32.76
N SER A 33 -7.81 29.17 -32.61
CA SER A 33 -8.52 29.44 -31.35
C SER A 33 -9.43 28.28 -30.93
N GLU A 34 -10.11 27.64 -31.87
CA GLU A 34 -10.91 26.44 -31.60
C GLU A 34 -10.06 25.23 -31.20
N GLY A 35 -8.87 25.11 -31.80
CA GLY A 35 -7.90 24.05 -31.51
C GLY A 35 -7.28 24.22 -30.12
N LYS A 36 -7.05 25.47 -29.70
CA LYS A 36 -6.65 25.82 -28.32
C LYS A 36 -7.67 25.35 -27.29
N LEU A 37 -8.97 25.43 -27.63
CA LEU A 37 -10.09 24.98 -26.80
C LEU A 37 -10.40 23.48 -26.92
N GLY A 38 -9.63 22.73 -27.72
CA GLY A 38 -9.79 21.28 -27.87
C GLY A 38 -10.94 20.84 -28.77
N LYS A 39 -11.56 21.75 -29.54
CA LYS A 39 -12.71 21.44 -30.41
C LYS A 39 -12.36 20.59 -31.64
N TRP A 40 -11.08 20.49 -31.99
CA TRP A 40 -10.58 19.62 -33.04
C TRP A 40 -9.13 19.20 -32.73
N LYS A 41 -8.62 18.24 -33.50
CA LYS A 41 -7.27 17.67 -33.31
C LYS A 41 -6.40 17.91 -34.53
N LEU A 42 -5.14 18.29 -34.32
CA LEU A 42 -4.12 18.37 -35.36
C LEU A 42 -3.97 17.03 -36.09
N SER A 43 -3.88 17.09 -37.42
CA SER A 43 -3.48 15.95 -38.25
C SER A 43 -2.04 15.55 -37.98
N SER A 44 -1.64 14.33 -38.34
CA SER A 44 -0.26 13.86 -38.15
C SER A 44 0.77 14.76 -38.85
N GLN A 45 0.43 15.26 -40.05
CA GLN A 45 1.29 16.18 -40.80
C GLN A 45 1.44 17.54 -40.10
N GLN A 46 0.35 18.11 -39.58
CA GLN A 46 0.40 19.38 -38.83
C GLN A 46 1.18 19.25 -37.53
N ARG A 47 1.08 18.10 -36.84
CA ARG A 47 1.90 17.82 -35.66
C ARG A 47 3.38 17.79 -36.01
N GLN A 48 3.73 17.13 -37.12
CA GLN A 48 5.12 17.06 -37.56
C GLN A 48 5.67 18.45 -37.90
N VAL A 49 4.90 19.28 -38.61
CA VAL A 49 5.29 20.68 -38.90
C VAL A 49 5.56 21.46 -37.60
N ILE A 50 4.71 21.31 -36.57
CA ILE A 50 4.95 21.96 -35.27
C ILE A 50 6.22 21.41 -34.61
N ILE A 51 6.45 20.11 -34.64
CA ILE A 51 7.62 19.47 -34.03
C ILE A 51 8.91 19.90 -34.72
N ASP A 52 8.91 19.94 -36.04
CA ASP A 52 10.09 20.28 -36.84
C ASP A 52 10.48 21.75 -36.64
N ASN A 53 9.50 22.64 -36.45
CA ASN A 53 9.75 24.08 -36.30
C ASN A 53 9.94 24.52 -34.84
N TYR A 54 9.28 23.88 -33.88
CA TYR A 54 9.21 24.34 -32.48
C TYR A 54 9.58 23.28 -31.46
N GLY A 55 9.98 22.09 -31.92
CA GLY A 55 10.17 20.93 -31.06
C GLY A 55 8.85 20.34 -30.55
N TYR A 56 8.95 19.16 -29.95
CA TYR A 56 7.85 18.59 -29.19
C TYR A 56 7.86 19.22 -27.78
N PRO A 57 6.72 19.66 -27.23
CA PRO A 57 6.62 19.99 -25.82
C PRO A 57 6.83 18.69 -25.02
N ARG A 58 8.09 18.39 -24.72
CA ARG A 58 8.46 17.35 -23.78
C ARG A 58 8.16 17.93 -22.41
N ARG A 59 7.28 17.29 -21.64
CA ARG A 59 7.31 17.48 -20.19
C ARG A 59 8.69 16.99 -19.72
N GLU A 60 9.26 17.68 -18.74
CA GLU A 60 10.47 17.19 -18.09
C GLU A 60 10.30 15.75 -17.64
N LYS A 61 11.43 15.02 -17.57
CA LYS A 61 11.42 13.67 -17.02
C LYS A 61 10.84 13.75 -15.61
N GLY A 62 9.86 12.92 -15.32
CA GLY A 62 9.23 12.86 -14.01
C GLY A 62 9.13 11.42 -13.54
N GLN A 63 9.04 11.25 -12.23
CA GLN A 63 8.89 9.94 -11.62
C GLN A 63 7.42 9.55 -11.56
N TYR A 64 7.04 8.47 -12.24
CA TYR A 64 5.73 7.85 -12.11
C TYR A 64 5.62 7.11 -10.78
N ILE A 65 4.57 7.39 -10.01
CA ILE A 65 4.34 6.79 -8.69
C ILE A 65 2.83 6.59 -8.50
N LYS A 66 2.44 5.45 -7.94
CA LYS A 66 1.10 5.24 -7.38
C LYS A 66 1.17 5.43 -5.87
N ALA A 67 0.55 6.48 -5.34
CA ALA A 67 0.74 6.92 -3.96
C ALA A 67 -0.55 7.37 -3.26
N GLU A 68 -0.53 7.30 -1.93
CA GLU A 68 -1.45 8.04 -1.07
C GLU A 68 -1.08 9.53 -1.13
N VAL A 69 -2.08 10.43 -1.16
CA VAL A 69 -1.84 11.86 -1.40
C VAL A 69 -2.45 12.68 -0.27
N TYR A 70 -1.61 13.48 0.38
CA TYR A 70 -1.99 14.37 1.48
C TYR A 70 -1.58 15.81 1.16
N ASP A 71 -2.19 16.77 1.86
CA ASP A 71 -1.86 18.18 1.75
C ASP A 71 -0.72 18.58 2.72
N THR A 72 -0.60 17.88 3.86
CA THR A 72 0.45 18.15 4.87
C THR A 72 1.05 16.87 5.46
N VAL A 73 2.25 16.97 6.04
CA VAL A 73 2.88 15.84 6.75
C VAL A 73 2.08 15.47 8.00
N THR A 74 1.53 16.47 8.70
CA THR A 74 0.70 16.24 9.90
C THR A 74 -0.54 15.42 9.56
N GLU A 75 -1.26 15.77 8.49
CA GLU A 75 -2.42 15.00 8.03
C GLU A 75 -2.06 13.54 7.74
N PHE A 76 -0.93 13.30 7.08
CA PHE A 76 -0.42 11.94 6.83
C PHE A 76 -0.12 11.20 8.15
N ILE A 77 0.56 11.85 9.10
CA ILE A 77 0.91 11.22 10.37
C ILE A 77 -0.34 10.88 11.19
N ASP A 78 -1.32 11.78 11.23
CA ASP A 78 -2.57 11.60 11.95
C ASP A 78 -3.42 10.45 11.33
N ASP A 79 -3.46 10.33 10.00
CA ASP A 79 -4.15 9.24 9.30
C ASP A 79 -3.32 7.96 9.21
N PHE A 80 -2.01 7.98 9.54
CA PHE A 80 -1.11 6.84 9.38
C PHE A 80 -1.65 5.58 10.04
N GLU A 81 -2.29 5.75 11.20
CA GLU A 81 -2.82 4.65 11.96
C GLU A 81 -4.00 3.95 11.26
N ASP A 82 -5.05 4.72 10.99
CA ASP A 82 -6.29 4.25 10.35
C ASP A 82 -6.04 3.72 8.95
N SER A 83 -5.20 4.42 8.18
CA SER A 83 -4.80 3.99 6.85
C SER A 83 -4.09 2.64 6.89
N SER A 84 -3.14 2.41 7.82
CA SER A 84 -2.46 1.11 7.93
C SER A 84 -3.44 -0.01 8.32
N LYS A 85 -4.37 0.24 9.25
CA LYS A 85 -5.46 -0.70 9.61
C LYS A 85 -6.29 -1.08 8.37
N LYS A 86 -6.66 -0.10 7.54
CA LYS A 86 -7.36 -0.33 6.25
C LYS A 86 -6.53 -1.17 5.28
N ARG A 87 -5.22 -0.93 5.14
CA ARG A 87 -4.35 -1.74 4.26
C ARG A 87 -4.29 -3.18 4.73
N LEU A 88 -4.14 -3.40 6.03
CA LEU A 88 -4.11 -4.74 6.60
C LEU A 88 -5.43 -5.46 6.37
N LYS A 89 -6.56 -4.79 6.68
CA LYS A 89 -7.91 -5.34 6.46
C LYS A 89 -8.12 -5.75 5.00
N ARG A 90 -7.73 -4.90 4.05
CA ARG A 90 -7.80 -5.21 2.61
C ARG A 90 -6.91 -6.39 2.22
N ARG A 91 -5.64 -6.40 2.66
CA ARG A 91 -4.70 -7.50 2.36
C ARG A 91 -5.22 -8.84 2.89
N TRP A 92 -5.76 -8.87 4.12
CA TRP A 92 -6.35 -10.07 4.68
C TRP A 92 -7.61 -10.51 3.94
N TYR A 93 -8.49 -9.57 3.59
CA TYR A 93 -9.65 -9.88 2.76
C TYR A 93 -9.25 -10.51 1.43
N GLU A 94 -8.35 -9.86 0.68
CA GLU A 94 -7.86 -10.35 -0.61
C GLU A 94 -7.21 -11.73 -0.47
N LEU A 95 -6.42 -11.95 0.58
CA LEU A 95 -5.79 -13.24 0.85
C LEU A 95 -6.82 -14.34 1.18
N LEU A 96 -7.80 -14.07 2.05
CA LEU A 96 -8.81 -15.05 2.44
C LEU A 96 -9.80 -15.38 1.31
N MET A 97 -10.03 -14.44 0.39
CA MET A 97 -10.92 -14.65 -0.76
C MET A 97 -10.24 -15.37 -1.93
N ARG A 98 -8.92 -15.52 -1.92
CA ARG A 98 -8.17 -16.27 -2.94
C ARG A 98 -8.44 -17.78 -2.84
N LYS A 99 -8.72 -18.40 -3.99
CA LYS A 99 -9.05 -19.84 -4.06
C LYS A 99 -7.89 -20.74 -3.69
N ASP A 100 -6.69 -20.46 -4.19
CA ASP A 100 -5.48 -21.19 -3.82
C ASP A 100 -5.19 -21.12 -2.31
N TYR A 101 -5.47 -19.98 -1.70
CA TYR A 101 -5.35 -19.83 -0.25
C TYR A 101 -6.41 -20.61 0.53
N GLN A 102 -7.66 -20.58 0.07
CA GLN A 102 -8.76 -21.39 0.63
C GLN A 102 -8.44 -22.89 0.55
N ASP A 103 -7.89 -23.36 -0.57
CA ASP A 103 -7.48 -24.75 -0.75
C ASP A 103 -6.39 -25.15 0.27
N VAL A 104 -5.47 -24.23 0.58
CA VAL A 104 -4.46 -24.46 1.63
C VAL A 104 -5.09 -24.54 3.02
N ILE A 105 -6.01 -23.63 3.37
CA ILE A 105 -6.78 -23.70 4.63
C ILE A 105 -7.46 -25.07 4.76
N ILE A 106 -8.10 -25.54 3.69
CA ILE A 106 -8.80 -26.83 3.63
C ILE A 106 -7.81 -28.01 3.68
N SER A 107 -6.63 -27.90 3.07
CA SER A 107 -5.64 -28.98 3.11
C SER A 107 -5.07 -29.20 4.51
N LYS A 108 -5.03 -28.14 5.34
CA LYS A 108 -4.46 -28.16 6.69
C LYS A 108 -5.42 -28.60 7.76
N SER A 109 -6.70 -28.73 7.46
CA SER A 109 -7.69 -29.17 8.42
C SER A 109 -7.79 -30.68 8.56
N ARG A 110 -7.13 -31.47 7.70
CA ARG A 110 -7.23 -32.92 7.67
C ARG A 110 -6.08 -33.58 8.42
N ARG A 111 -6.37 -34.27 9.54
CA ARG A 111 -5.46 -35.30 10.09
C ARG A 111 -5.54 -36.63 9.30
N SER A 112 -6.69 -36.90 8.65
CA SER A 112 -7.00 -38.14 7.94
C SER A 112 -7.64 -37.88 6.56
N SER A 113 -7.47 -38.80 5.61
CA SER A 113 -8.01 -38.73 4.24
C SER A 113 -9.48 -39.15 4.11
N ASP A 114 -10.11 -39.68 5.16
CA ASP A 114 -11.47 -40.20 5.10
C ASP A 114 -12.54 -39.15 5.47
N PRO A 115 -13.71 -39.14 4.79
CA PRO A 115 -14.84 -38.27 5.15
C PRO A 115 -15.44 -38.71 6.49
N PHE A 116 -15.67 -37.75 7.38
CA PHE A 116 -16.25 -37.97 8.72
C PHE A 116 -17.73 -37.59 8.75
N ASP A 117 -18.53 -38.29 9.55
CA ASP A 117 -19.90 -37.86 9.86
C ASP A 117 -19.87 -37.00 11.13
N ILE A 118 -20.13 -35.70 11.00
CA ILE A 118 -20.17 -34.77 12.15
C ILE A 118 -21.59 -34.23 12.31
N ARG A 119 -22.11 -34.29 13.53
CA ARG A 119 -23.42 -33.74 13.85
C ARG A 119 -23.30 -32.25 14.14
N PHE A 120 -24.00 -31.43 13.37
CA PHE A 120 -24.29 -30.05 13.75
C PHE A 120 -25.77 -29.97 14.14
N GLY A 121 -26.06 -29.96 15.44
CA GLY A 121 -27.45 -30.04 15.91
C GLY A 121 -28.06 -31.42 15.70
N SER A 122 -29.30 -31.49 15.20
CA SER A 122 -30.07 -32.74 15.03
C SER A 122 -29.85 -33.48 13.71
N GLU A 123 -29.03 -32.96 12.81
CA GLU A 123 -28.82 -33.52 11.47
C GLU A 123 -27.44 -34.20 11.34
N LEU A 124 -27.44 -35.40 10.78
CA LEU A 124 -26.25 -36.16 10.38
C LEU A 124 -25.98 -35.84 8.91
N GLU A 125 -24.93 -35.07 8.63
CA GLU A 125 -24.44 -34.85 7.28
C GLU A 125 -22.97 -35.31 7.19
N PRO A 126 -22.58 -36.02 6.11
CA PRO A 126 -21.18 -36.32 5.87
C PRO A 126 -20.41 -35.01 5.65
N LEU A 127 -19.42 -34.77 6.50
CA LEU A 127 -18.65 -33.55 6.54
C LEU A 127 -17.59 -33.57 5.43
N VAL A 128 -17.86 -32.86 4.35
CA VAL A 128 -16.81 -32.46 3.42
C VAL A 128 -16.10 -31.26 4.04
N PHE A 129 -14.82 -31.42 4.40
CA PHE A 129 -14.05 -30.28 4.87
C PHE A 129 -13.80 -29.34 3.70
N ASP A 130 -14.51 -28.21 3.69
CA ASP A 130 -14.43 -27.16 2.70
C ASP A 130 -14.54 -25.77 3.38
N ILE A 131 -14.58 -24.71 2.57
CA ILE A 131 -14.70 -23.35 3.10
C ILE A 131 -16.07 -23.07 3.73
N ALA A 132 -17.11 -23.85 3.38
CA ALA A 132 -18.45 -23.73 3.96
C ALA A 132 -18.45 -24.18 5.41
N LEU A 133 -17.70 -25.23 5.74
CA LEU A 133 -17.48 -25.63 7.11
C LEU A 133 -16.77 -24.53 7.92
N VAL A 134 -15.73 -23.89 7.37
CA VAL A 134 -15.03 -22.79 8.05
C VAL A 134 -15.99 -21.63 8.33
N GLU A 135 -16.80 -21.24 7.35
CA GLU A 135 -17.83 -20.21 7.54
C GLU A 135 -18.87 -20.61 8.61
N LYS A 136 -19.32 -21.87 8.60
CA LYS A 136 -20.27 -22.41 9.59
C LYS A 136 -19.70 -22.35 11.00
N LEU A 137 -18.42 -22.71 11.17
CA LEU A 137 -17.70 -22.60 12.44
C LEU A 137 -17.63 -21.14 12.90
N LEU A 138 -17.20 -20.22 12.03
CA LEU A 138 -17.11 -18.79 12.35
C LEU A 138 -18.45 -18.14 12.70
N SER A 139 -19.56 -18.74 12.29
CA SER A 139 -20.91 -18.25 12.57
C SER A 139 -21.48 -18.77 13.89
N GLN A 140 -20.84 -19.76 14.53
CA GLN A 140 -21.27 -20.28 15.83
C GLN A 140 -20.92 -19.29 16.96
N PRO A 141 -21.84 -18.99 17.90
CA PRO A 141 -21.55 -18.19 19.08
C PRO A 141 -20.36 -18.70 19.89
N GLU A 142 -20.20 -20.02 19.97
CA GLU A 142 -19.12 -20.73 20.67
C GLU A 142 -17.74 -20.35 20.14
N THR A 143 -17.61 -20.14 18.83
CA THR A 143 -16.34 -19.74 18.21
C THR A 143 -15.91 -18.35 18.68
N LYS A 144 -16.85 -17.44 18.94
CA LYS A 144 -16.55 -16.13 19.52
C LYS A 144 -16.07 -16.26 20.96
N ILE A 145 -16.74 -17.08 21.77
CA ILE A 145 -16.35 -17.33 23.17
C ILE A 145 -14.95 -17.96 23.23
N TRP A 146 -14.69 -18.96 22.38
CA TRP A 146 -13.36 -19.56 22.23
C TRP A 146 -12.31 -18.51 21.84
N TYR A 147 -12.60 -17.68 20.83
CA TYR A 147 -11.69 -16.63 20.39
C TYR A 147 -11.35 -15.65 21.51
N GLU A 148 -12.35 -15.13 22.23
CA GLU A 148 -12.17 -14.19 23.35
C GLU A 148 -11.32 -14.81 24.47
N HIS A 149 -11.57 -16.09 24.78
CA HIS A 149 -10.81 -16.83 25.79
C HIS A 149 -9.37 -17.09 25.35
N TYR A 150 -9.16 -17.50 24.09
CA TYR A 150 -7.85 -17.72 23.51
C TYR A 150 -7.04 -16.41 23.46
N HIS A 151 -7.64 -15.32 22.98
CA HIS A 151 -7.05 -13.98 22.90
C HIS A 151 -6.61 -13.47 24.28
N SER A 152 -7.48 -13.59 25.28
CA SER A 152 -7.19 -13.17 26.67
C SER A 152 -6.07 -14.00 27.33
N ASN A 153 -5.82 -15.22 26.85
CA ASN A 153 -4.87 -16.17 27.44
C ASN A 153 -3.66 -16.50 26.54
N ILE A 154 -3.37 -15.69 25.50
CA ILE A 154 -2.25 -15.90 24.54
C ILE A 154 -0.91 -16.21 25.24
N GLY A 155 -0.66 -15.65 26.43
CA GLY A 155 0.53 -15.93 27.24
C GLY A 155 0.54 -17.31 27.93
N TYR A 156 -0.63 -17.83 28.31
CA TYR A 156 -0.84 -19.06 29.09
C TYR A 156 -0.98 -20.31 28.19
N VAL A 157 -1.59 -20.16 27.00
CA VAL A 157 -1.83 -21.26 26.05
C VAL A 157 -0.53 -21.93 25.59
N LEU A 158 0.58 -21.19 25.47
CA LEU A 158 1.89 -21.76 25.11
C LEU A 158 2.54 -22.59 26.23
N SER A 159 2.26 -22.26 27.49
CA SER A 159 2.70 -23.07 28.63
C SER A 159 1.81 -24.30 28.83
N ALA A 160 0.50 -24.17 28.63
CA ALA A 160 -0.45 -25.28 28.77
C ALA A 160 -0.32 -26.32 27.65
N ARG A 161 -0.09 -25.90 26.39
CA ARG A 161 0.17 -26.80 25.25
C ARG A 161 1.44 -27.66 25.39
N ARG A 162 2.39 -27.28 26.24
CA ARG A 162 3.55 -28.15 26.54
C ARG A 162 3.20 -29.32 27.47
N SER A 163 2.00 -29.31 28.06
CA SER A 163 1.59 -30.20 29.13
C SER A 163 0.28 -30.96 28.88
N SER A 164 -0.54 -30.59 27.89
CA SER A 164 -1.78 -31.30 27.53
C SER A 164 -1.84 -31.57 26.03
N GLU A 165 -2.14 -32.82 25.65
CA GLU A 165 -2.31 -33.29 24.27
C GLU A 165 -3.64 -32.84 23.63
N GLU A 166 -4.51 -32.17 24.39
CA GLU A 166 -5.85 -31.73 23.94
C GLU A 166 -5.82 -30.34 23.27
N SER A 167 -6.56 -30.21 22.16
CA SER A 167 -6.77 -28.96 21.41
C SER A 167 -7.62 -27.99 22.23
N TYR A 168 -7.21 -26.72 22.38
CA TYR A 168 -7.90 -25.78 23.28
C TYR A 168 -9.32 -25.41 22.81
N PHE A 169 -9.60 -25.59 21.52
CA PHE A 169 -10.95 -25.52 20.97
C PHE A 169 -11.93 -26.49 21.68
N SER A 170 -11.45 -27.64 22.21
CA SER A 170 -12.29 -28.67 22.87
C SER A 170 -12.79 -28.25 24.23
N LEU A 171 -12.08 -27.34 24.88
CA LEU A 171 -12.39 -26.91 26.24
C LEU A 171 -13.49 -25.86 26.29
N VAL A 172 -13.83 -25.22 25.16
CA VAL A 172 -14.71 -24.04 25.13
C VAL A 172 -15.91 -24.19 24.19
N SER A 173 -15.83 -25.08 23.20
CA SER A 173 -16.90 -25.26 22.23
C SER A 173 -17.75 -26.48 22.58
N SER A 174 -19.08 -26.31 22.61
CA SER A 174 -20.04 -27.42 22.57
C SER A 174 -20.10 -28.09 21.19
N VAL A 175 -19.29 -27.63 20.23
CA VAL A 175 -19.06 -28.33 18.96
C VAL A 175 -18.33 -29.62 19.33
N HIS A 176 -19.06 -30.72 19.20
CA HIS A 176 -18.69 -32.10 19.54
C HIS A 176 -17.19 -32.38 19.70
N GLU A 177 -16.81 -33.01 20.83
CA GLU A 177 -15.45 -33.53 21.12
C GLU A 177 -14.82 -34.24 19.90
N ASP A 178 -15.65 -34.98 19.15
CA ASP A 178 -15.30 -35.70 17.91
C ASP A 178 -14.71 -34.83 16.78
N LEU A 179 -15.16 -33.57 16.62
CA LEU A 179 -14.61 -32.67 15.60
C LEU A 179 -13.19 -32.23 15.99
N ILE A 180 -12.93 -32.09 17.29
CA ILE A 180 -11.83 -31.30 17.81
C ILE A 180 -10.56 -32.13 17.97
N ASP A 181 -10.72 -33.40 18.32
CA ASP A 181 -9.62 -34.37 18.37
C ASP A 181 -9.01 -34.63 16.99
N GLU A 182 -9.75 -34.33 15.92
CA GLU A 182 -9.33 -34.52 14.53
C GLU A 182 -8.78 -33.24 13.86
N LEU A 183 -8.92 -32.07 14.49
CA LEU A 183 -8.35 -30.83 13.94
C LEU A 183 -6.83 -30.81 14.10
N ASP A 184 -6.13 -30.52 13.01
CA ASP A 184 -4.69 -30.26 13.05
C ASP A 184 -4.41 -29.00 13.90
N SER A 185 -3.38 -29.05 14.76
CA SER A 185 -2.96 -27.90 15.58
C SER A 185 -2.63 -26.64 14.76
N SER A 186 -2.23 -26.81 13.50
CA SER A 186 -2.02 -25.74 12.53
C SER A 186 -3.34 -25.16 12.02
N PHE A 187 -4.40 -25.96 11.90
CA PHE A 187 -5.73 -25.48 11.56
C PHE A 187 -6.33 -24.61 12.65
N GLU A 188 -6.14 -24.96 13.93
CA GLU A 188 -6.58 -24.11 15.06
C GLU A 188 -5.96 -22.70 14.99
N HIS A 189 -4.67 -22.60 14.62
CA HIS A 189 -4.02 -21.31 14.41
C HIS A 189 -4.57 -20.52 13.22
N ILE A 190 -4.86 -21.20 12.12
CA ILE A 190 -5.49 -20.59 10.94
C ILE A 190 -6.87 -20.07 11.32
N LEU A 191 -7.70 -20.90 11.96
CA LEU A 191 -9.04 -20.54 12.41
C LEU A 191 -9.02 -19.37 13.39
N PHE A 192 -8.06 -19.34 14.33
CA PHE A 192 -7.90 -18.22 15.26
C PHE A 192 -7.66 -16.90 14.51
N ARG A 193 -6.83 -16.92 13.47
CA ARG A 193 -6.52 -15.72 12.70
C ARG A 193 -7.69 -15.27 11.82
N ILE A 194 -8.46 -16.20 11.26
CA ILE A 194 -9.68 -15.88 10.52
C ILE A 194 -10.75 -15.34 11.48
N ALA A 195 -10.89 -15.93 12.67
CA ALA A 195 -11.78 -15.45 13.73
C ALA A 195 -11.39 -14.05 14.19
N GLN A 196 -10.09 -13.78 14.39
CA GLN A 196 -9.58 -12.45 14.70
C GLN A 196 -9.91 -11.43 13.60
N PHE A 197 -9.74 -11.82 12.33
CA PHE A 197 -10.13 -10.97 11.21
C PHE A 197 -11.62 -10.63 11.27
N LYS A 198 -12.47 -11.65 11.42
CA LYS A 198 -13.93 -11.50 11.49
C LYS A 198 -14.34 -10.67 12.70
N PHE A 199 -13.84 -10.96 13.89
CA PHE A 199 -14.36 -10.35 15.12
C PHE A 199 -13.76 -8.98 15.45
N GLU A 200 -12.50 -8.70 15.08
CA GLU A 200 -11.84 -7.42 15.40
C GLU A 200 -11.78 -6.44 14.22
N LEU A 201 -11.58 -6.93 13.00
CA LEU A 201 -11.29 -6.08 11.84
C LEU A 201 -12.47 -5.94 10.87
N MET A 202 -13.23 -7.00 10.69
CA MET A 202 -14.28 -7.10 9.67
C MET A 202 -15.45 -7.98 10.13
N PRO A 203 -16.30 -7.52 11.07
CA PRO A 203 -17.49 -8.24 11.53
C PRO A 203 -18.43 -8.71 10.41
N GLU A 204 -18.46 -7.96 9.31
CA GLU A 204 -19.22 -8.24 8.11
C GLU A 204 -18.60 -9.30 7.18
N PHE A 205 -17.41 -9.81 7.49
CA PHE A 205 -16.70 -10.78 6.64
C PHE A 205 -17.46 -12.11 6.51
N SER A 206 -17.51 -12.60 5.28
CA SER A 206 -18.05 -13.91 4.89
C SER A 206 -17.29 -14.43 3.67
N PHE A 207 -17.00 -15.73 3.62
CA PHE A 207 -16.38 -16.36 2.44
C PHE A 207 -17.30 -16.42 1.22
N PHE A 208 -18.62 -16.22 1.40
CA PHE A 208 -19.62 -16.36 0.33
C PHE A 208 -20.26 -15.06 -0.13
N HIS A 209 -19.98 -13.96 0.57
CA HIS A 209 -20.52 -12.65 0.22
C HIS A 209 -19.37 -11.74 -0.16
N ASP A 210 -19.46 -11.12 -1.33
CA ASP A 210 -18.53 -10.09 -1.76
C ASP A 210 -18.76 -8.85 -0.89
N ALA A 211 -18.00 -8.75 0.21
CA ALA A 211 -17.91 -7.52 0.94
C ALA A 211 -17.06 -6.52 0.13
N VAL A 212 -17.37 -5.23 0.27
CA VAL A 212 -16.55 -4.19 -0.36
C VAL A 212 -15.20 -4.17 0.36
N ALA A 213 -14.16 -4.66 -0.30
CA ALA A 213 -12.80 -4.59 0.22
C ALA A 213 -12.46 -3.13 0.54
N PRO A 214 -11.86 -2.84 1.71
CA PRO A 214 -11.47 -1.48 2.06
C PRO A 214 -10.52 -0.92 1.01
N SER A 215 -10.87 0.18 0.37
CA SER A 215 -9.99 0.84 -0.59
C SER A 215 -9.15 1.90 0.13
N ILE A 216 -7.84 1.88 -0.10
CA ILE A 216 -6.97 3.01 0.21
C ILE A 216 -6.95 3.88 -1.04
N PRO A 217 -7.41 5.14 -0.98
CA PRO A 217 -7.42 6.02 -2.14
C PRO A 217 -5.98 6.33 -2.56
N ARG A 218 -5.49 5.62 -3.59
CA ARG A 218 -4.21 5.91 -4.24
C ARG A 218 -4.45 6.61 -5.56
N LYS A 219 -3.56 7.55 -5.90
CA LYS A 219 -3.55 8.26 -7.17
C LYS A 219 -2.29 7.90 -7.93
N GLU A 220 -2.45 7.76 -9.24
CA GLU A 220 -1.33 7.69 -10.17
C GLU A 220 -0.86 9.12 -10.44
N LEU A 221 0.42 9.37 -10.14
CA LEU A 221 1.04 10.68 -10.19
C LEU A 221 2.34 10.61 -10.98
N VAL A 222 2.71 11.76 -11.54
CA VAL A 222 4.05 12.00 -12.08
C VAL A 222 4.62 13.20 -11.34
N ILE A 223 5.67 13.00 -10.55
CA ILE A 223 6.39 14.11 -9.90
C ILE A 223 7.49 14.57 -10.85
N SER A 224 7.45 15.84 -11.26
CA SER A 224 8.42 16.46 -12.15
C SER A 224 9.12 17.63 -11.44
N GLY A 225 10.33 17.96 -11.88
CA GLY A 225 11.17 19.00 -11.32
C GLY A 225 12.46 18.47 -10.71
N ASP A 226 13.27 19.38 -10.16
CA ASP A 226 14.58 19.06 -9.61
C ASP A 226 14.47 18.42 -8.22
N GLU A 227 15.22 17.35 -8.00
CA GLU A 227 15.37 16.71 -6.69
C GLU A 227 16.32 17.55 -5.83
N VAL A 228 15.81 18.13 -4.74
CA VAL A 228 16.58 18.99 -3.81
C VAL A 228 16.85 18.31 -2.46
N LEU A 229 16.25 17.15 -2.23
CA LEU A 229 16.56 16.27 -1.11
C LEU A 229 16.41 14.83 -1.57
N ASN A 230 17.36 13.98 -1.18
CA ASN A 230 17.27 12.53 -1.33
C ASN A 230 17.92 11.88 -0.13
N PHE A 231 17.10 11.64 0.88
CA PHE A 231 17.54 11.08 2.14
C PHE A 231 16.99 9.68 2.30
N LYS A 232 17.87 8.74 2.66
CA LYS A 232 17.54 7.34 2.91
C LYS A 232 18.12 6.96 4.26
N ALA A 233 17.28 6.45 5.15
CA ALA A 233 17.75 5.92 6.41
C ALA A 233 16.86 4.79 6.89
N ASP A 234 17.44 3.92 7.71
CA ASP A 234 16.70 2.95 8.46
C ASP A 234 15.84 3.68 9.51
N CYS A 235 14.64 3.18 9.76
CA CYS A 235 13.71 3.78 10.68
C CYS A 235 13.45 2.84 11.86
N CYS A 236 13.98 3.22 13.02
CA CYS A 236 13.79 2.47 14.25
C CYS A 236 12.37 2.67 14.83
N ARG A 237 11.69 3.76 14.44
CA ARG A 237 10.46 4.28 15.09
C ARG A 237 9.20 4.30 14.23
N VAL A 238 9.27 4.07 12.92
CA VAL A 238 8.07 3.93 12.08
C VAL A 238 7.52 2.51 12.22
N LYS A 239 7.17 2.17 13.46
CA LYS A 239 6.50 0.93 13.81
C LYS A 239 5.06 1.27 14.06
N PHE A 240 4.18 0.57 13.37
CA PHE A 240 2.78 0.57 13.77
C PHE A 240 2.65 -0.21 15.08
N ASN A 241 2.71 0.48 16.22
CA ASN A 241 2.70 -0.15 17.55
C ASN A 241 1.30 -0.48 18.08
N GLU A 242 0.22 0.00 17.46
CA GLU A 242 -1.15 -0.37 17.85
C GLU A 242 -1.59 -1.76 17.33
N ILE A 243 -0.85 -2.33 16.39
CA ILE A 243 -1.09 -3.71 15.93
C ILE A 243 -0.71 -4.69 17.03
N ALA A 244 0.28 -4.40 17.86
CA ALA A 244 0.54 -5.23 19.03
C ALA A 244 -0.63 -5.17 20.04
N ASP A 245 -1.48 -4.15 19.97
CA ASP A 245 -2.68 -4.04 20.80
C ASP A 245 -3.87 -4.82 20.19
N ILE A 246 -4.01 -4.83 18.85
CA ILE A 246 -5.00 -5.69 18.15
C ILE A 246 -4.62 -7.18 18.24
N PHE A 247 -3.34 -7.49 18.02
CA PHE A 247 -2.83 -8.84 17.81
C PHE A 247 -2.05 -9.42 18.99
N GLY A 248 -1.71 -8.64 20.00
CA GLY A 248 -0.77 -9.05 21.04
C GLY A 248 0.69 -9.07 20.55
N LYS A 249 1.63 -8.71 21.43
CA LYS A 249 3.09 -8.62 21.14
C LYS A 249 3.75 -9.92 20.61
N ARG A 250 3.11 -11.09 20.70
CA ARG A 250 3.68 -12.34 20.17
C ARG A 250 3.03 -12.80 18.86
N ASP A 251 1.76 -12.49 18.64
CA ASP A 251 1.06 -13.01 17.46
C ASP A 251 1.14 -12.08 16.25
N TYR A 252 1.53 -10.81 16.41
CA TYR A 252 1.85 -9.96 15.25
C TYR A 252 3.02 -10.50 14.40
N LEU A 253 3.88 -11.35 14.99
CA LEU A 253 5.01 -11.98 14.29
C LEU A 253 4.63 -13.27 13.54
N LYS A 254 3.46 -13.84 13.83
CA LYS A 254 3.00 -15.09 13.21
C LYS A 254 2.15 -14.76 11.99
N SER A 255 2.50 -15.35 10.85
CA SER A 255 1.66 -15.39 9.65
C SER A 255 0.51 -16.38 9.85
N PHE A 256 -0.55 -16.26 9.04
CA PHE A 256 -1.65 -17.25 9.03
C PHE A 256 -1.15 -18.67 8.73
N LEU A 257 -0.14 -18.78 7.86
CA LEU A 257 0.52 -20.01 7.46
C LEU A 257 2.03 -19.89 7.62
N SER A 258 2.73 -20.99 7.92
CA SER A 258 4.20 -21.00 7.81
C SER A 258 4.61 -20.58 6.39
N THR A 259 5.67 -19.77 6.28
CA THR A 259 6.20 -19.26 5.00
C THR A 259 6.59 -20.37 4.01
N SER A 260 6.74 -21.60 4.49
CA SER A 260 7.01 -22.81 3.68
C SER A 260 5.79 -23.37 2.93
N ILE A 261 4.58 -22.89 3.21
CA ILE A 261 3.31 -23.43 2.69
C ILE A 261 2.58 -22.39 1.83
N ILE A 262 3.04 -21.14 1.89
CA ILE A 262 2.52 -20.07 1.06
C ILE A 262 3.00 -20.34 -0.39
N PRO A 263 2.10 -20.44 -1.39
CA PRO A 263 2.50 -20.65 -2.78
C PRO A 263 3.57 -19.63 -3.20
N GLU A 264 4.61 -20.09 -3.89
CA GLU A 264 5.58 -19.19 -4.52
C GLU A 264 4.81 -18.16 -5.38
N GLY A 265 5.07 -16.87 -5.15
CA GLY A 265 4.35 -15.79 -5.83
C GLY A 265 3.04 -15.33 -5.17
N THR A 266 2.70 -15.70 -3.92
CA THR A 266 1.63 -14.98 -3.21
C THR A 266 2.01 -13.53 -3.00
N GLU A 267 1.36 -12.68 -3.78
CA GLU A 267 1.66 -11.26 -3.87
C GLU A 267 1.26 -10.43 -2.64
N ILE A 268 0.62 -11.05 -1.65
CA ILE A 268 -0.07 -10.35 -0.56
C ILE A 268 0.68 -10.59 0.75
N ASN A 269 1.25 -9.51 1.30
CA ASN A 269 1.83 -9.53 2.64
C ASN A 269 0.71 -9.59 3.69
N ASP A 270 0.62 -10.68 4.44
CA ASP A 270 -0.35 -10.86 5.53
C ASP A 270 0.08 -10.19 6.84
N LYS A 271 1.29 -9.62 6.88
CA LYS A 271 1.80 -8.97 8.09
C LYS A 271 1.36 -7.52 8.20
N PRO A 272 1.14 -7.04 9.42
CA PRO A 272 1.14 -5.62 9.78
C PRO A 272 2.16 -4.77 9.03
N ASP A 273 1.79 -3.51 8.76
CA ASP A 273 2.74 -2.50 8.28
C ASP A 273 3.88 -2.35 9.31
N ASN A 274 5.07 -2.81 8.95
CA ASN A 274 6.27 -2.73 9.76
C ASN A 274 7.41 -2.26 8.86
N TRP A 275 7.73 -0.98 8.91
CA TRP A 275 8.66 -0.38 7.98
C TRP A 275 10.06 -0.34 8.59
N LYS A 276 11.05 -0.83 7.86
CA LYS A 276 12.45 -0.87 8.30
C LYS A 276 13.24 0.32 7.77
N ARG A 277 12.77 0.91 6.67
CA ARG A 277 13.45 2.00 5.97
C ARG A 277 12.47 3.05 5.50
N VAL A 278 12.91 4.31 5.55
CA VAL A 278 12.21 5.44 4.93
C VAL A 278 13.14 6.15 3.95
N ILE A 279 12.59 6.47 2.79
CA ILE A 279 13.21 7.33 1.78
C ILE A 279 12.37 8.61 1.70
N LEU A 280 13.03 9.76 1.89
CA LEU A 280 12.44 11.08 1.70
C LEU A 280 13.07 11.74 0.49
N ARG A 281 12.24 12.18 -0.45
CA ARG A 281 12.67 12.99 -1.57
C ARG A 281 11.84 14.25 -1.69
N LEU A 282 12.51 15.39 -1.78
CA LEU A 282 11.86 16.69 -2.01
C LEU A 282 12.14 17.12 -3.44
N TYR A 283 11.08 17.45 -4.16
CA TYR A 283 11.13 17.92 -5.54
C TYR A 283 10.70 19.38 -5.61
N LEU A 284 11.43 20.20 -6.35
CA LEU A 284 11.04 21.55 -6.75
C LEU A 284 10.58 21.51 -8.20
N SER A 285 9.28 21.71 -8.43
CA SER A 285 8.73 21.80 -9.78
C SER A 285 9.12 23.11 -10.48
N GLU A 286 9.04 23.14 -11.83
CA GLU A 286 9.22 24.36 -12.63
C GLU A 286 8.29 25.52 -12.17
N SER A 287 7.10 25.17 -11.69
CA SER A 287 6.12 26.12 -11.13
C SER A 287 6.46 26.61 -9.71
N MET A 288 7.65 26.27 -9.21
CA MET A 288 8.15 26.62 -7.88
C MET A 288 7.33 26.03 -6.71
N HIS A 289 6.63 24.93 -6.96
CA HIS A 289 5.96 24.14 -5.91
C HIS A 289 6.88 23.03 -5.41
N TYR A 290 6.91 22.87 -4.09
CA TYR A 290 7.62 21.77 -3.45
C TYR A 290 6.70 20.56 -3.29
N HIS A 291 7.19 19.37 -3.64
CA HIS A 291 6.49 18.10 -3.44
C HIS A 291 7.38 17.16 -2.65
N LEU A 292 6.87 16.62 -1.54
CA LEU A 292 7.59 15.64 -0.75
C LEU A 292 7.06 14.24 -1.08
N TRP A 293 7.94 13.36 -1.53
CA TRP A 293 7.69 11.94 -1.65
C TRP A 293 8.33 11.21 -0.47
N ILE A 294 7.50 10.45 0.23
CA ILE A 294 7.87 9.57 1.33
C ILE A 294 7.64 8.14 0.87
N ARG A 295 8.67 7.31 0.94
CA ARG A 295 8.58 5.88 0.65
C ARG A 295 8.99 5.10 1.88
N LEU A 296 8.10 4.22 2.33
CA LEU A 296 8.35 3.28 3.43
C LEU A 296 8.58 1.89 2.83
N ASP A 297 9.64 1.22 3.25
CA ASP A 297 10.02 -0.12 2.78
C ASP A 297 10.24 -1.08 3.97
N ASP A 298 9.76 -2.33 3.85
CA ASP A 298 9.93 -3.41 4.85
C ASP A 298 11.18 -4.29 4.56
N THR A 299 11.99 -3.92 3.57
CA THR A 299 13.04 -4.80 3.07
C THR A 299 14.37 -4.64 3.82
N GLU A 300 14.70 -5.65 4.62
CA GLU A 300 16.11 -6.01 4.94
C GLU A 300 16.89 -6.43 3.67
N HIS A 301 16.20 -6.72 2.55
CA HIS A 301 16.78 -7.37 1.36
C HIS A 301 17.02 -6.49 0.12
N LEU A 302 16.62 -5.21 0.12
CA LEU A 302 16.85 -4.30 -1.03
C LEU A 302 18.11 -3.42 -0.89
N ALA A 303 18.97 -3.69 0.09
CA ALA A 303 20.11 -2.82 0.38
C ALA A 303 21.24 -2.88 -0.66
N ASP A 304 21.40 -3.98 -1.41
CA ASP A 304 22.59 -4.18 -2.28
C ASP A 304 22.31 -4.40 -3.77
N TYR A 305 21.07 -4.31 -4.25
CA TYR A 305 20.79 -4.49 -5.68
C TYR A 305 21.06 -3.21 -6.47
N THR A 306 22.35 -2.97 -6.69
CA THR A 306 22.87 -2.25 -7.84
C THR A 306 22.51 -3.01 -9.11
N GLU A 307 22.31 -2.24 -10.18
CA GLU A 307 21.92 -2.64 -11.53
C GLU A 307 22.40 -4.04 -11.96
N GLY A 308 21.47 -4.97 -12.22
CA GLY A 308 21.73 -6.05 -13.19
C GLY A 308 21.47 -7.51 -12.82
N TYR A 309 21.00 -7.89 -11.62
CA TYR A 309 20.69 -9.31 -11.34
C TYR A 309 19.33 -9.54 -10.64
N ASP A 310 18.55 -10.44 -11.27
CA ASP A 310 17.28 -11.10 -10.96
C ASP A 310 16.30 -10.48 -9.95
N VAL A 311 15.41 -9.66 -10.54
CA VAL A 311 14.10 -9.24 -10.03
C VAL A 311 13.11 -10.42 -9.92
N GLU A 312 13.49 -11.65 -10.33
CA GLU A 312 12.57 -12.79 -10.43
C GLU A 312 11.97 -13.25 -9.08
N TYR A 313 12.67 -13.07 -7.95
CA TYR A 313 12.13 -13.47 -6.64
C TYR A 313 10.98 -12.58 -6.13
N TYR A 314 10.89 -11.34 -6.65
CA TYR A 314 9.85 -10.36 -6.29
C TYR A 314 8.89 -10.08 -7.46
N ALA A 315 9.10 -10.74 -8.61
CA ALA A 315 8.18 -10.69 -9.74
C ALA A 315 6.83 -11.29 -9.31
N GLY A 316 5.88 -10.40 -9.04
CA GLY A 316 4.55 -10.77 -8.57
C GLY A 316 4.16 -10.06 -7.28
N ILE A 317 5.05 -9.71 -6.35
CA ILE A 317 4.58 -9.09 -5.09
C ILE A 317 3.94 -7.73 -5.34
N ASN A 318 2.64 -7.60 -5.02
CA ASN A 318 1.92 -6.35 -5.16
C ASN A 318 2.60 -5.32 -4.26
N ASP A 319 2.99 -4.18 -4.85
CA ASP A 319 3.71 -3.10 -4.16
C ASP A 319 3.05 -2.70 -2.83
N ASP A 320 1.74 -2.89 -2.67
CA ASP A 320 0.98 -2.65 -1.44
C ASP A 320 1.47 -3.40 -0.19
N GLY A 321 2.14 -4.55 -0.34
CA GLY A 321 2.63 -5.33 0.80
C GLY A 321 4.03 -4.95 1.26
N LEU A 322 4.87 -4.44 0.37
CA LEU A 322 6.30 -4.24 0.61
C LEU A 322 6.73 -2.77 0.61
N VAL A 323 5.90 -1.92 0.01
CA VAL A 323 6.18 -0.51 -0.20
C VAL A 323 4.93 0.33 0.13
N ARG A 324 5.13 1.46 0.78
CA ARG A 324 4.11 2.49 0.91
C ARG A 324 4.65 3.81 0.39
N ASN A 325 4.06 4.26 -0.71
CA ASN A 325 4.36 5.56 -1.30
C ASN A 325 3.33 6.58 -0.83
N ILE A 326 3.83 7.68 -0.28
CA ILE A 326 3.03 8.82 0.16
C ILE A 326 3.59 10.07 -0.51
N VAL A 327 2.71 10.92 -1.04
CA VAL A 327 3.07 12.22 -1.62
C VAL A 327 2.35 13.33 -0.87
N ILE A 328 3.15 14.24 -0.32
CA ILE A 328 2.65 15.53 0.19
C ILE A 328 2.84 16.55 -0.92
N LYS A 329 1.73 16.99 -1.51
CA LYS A 329 1.77 17.90 -2.67
C LYS A 329 1.79 19.36 -2.20
N ASP A 330 2.42 20.21 -3.01
CA ASP A 330 2.35 21.67 -2.88
C ASP A 330 2.67 22.18 -1.47
N LEU A 331 3.78 21.70 -0.93
CA LEU A 331 4.29 22.16 0.35
C LEU A 331 4.54 23.67 0.29
N CYS A 332 4.03 24.37 1.29
CA CYS A 332 4.20 25.81 1.40
C CYS A 332 5.70 26.17 1.42
N ARG A 333 6.12 26.96 0.42
CA ARG A 333 7.52 27.42 0.27
C ARG A 333 8.11 28.11 1.50
N MET A 334 7.27 28.65 2.38
CA MET A 334 7.71 29.32 3.62
C MET A 334 7.92 28.35 4.79
N ASN A 335 7.31 27.16 4.72
CA ASN A 335 7.20 26.23 5.85
C ASN A 335 7.63 24.79 5.53
N PHE A 336 8.04 24.46 4.30
CA PHE A 336 8.40 23.08 3.93
C PHE A 336 9.51 22.49 4.81
N LEU A 337 10.46 23.31 5.29
CA LEU A 337 11.48 22.86 6.25
C LEU A 337 10.87 22.39 7.59
N LYS A 338 9.78 23.02 8.04
CA LYS A 338 9.06 22.58 9.25
C LYS A 338 8.35 21.24 9.00
N GLU A 339 7.77 21.05 7.83
CA GLU A 339 7.13 19.79 7.44
C GLU A 339 8.16 18.64 7.38
N ILE A 340 9.34 18.91 6.81
CA ILE A 340 10.47 17.96 6.79
C ILE A 340 10.97 17.65 8.21
N GLU A 341 11.00 18.65 9.09
CA GLU A 341 11.38 18.48 10.49
C GLU A 341 10.35 17.63 11.27
N ILE A 342 9.06 17.76 10.98
CA ILE A 342 8.00 16.92 11.56
C ILE A 342 8.21 15.45 11.17
N ILE A 343 8.36 15.17 9.87
CA ILE A 343 8.56 13.77 9.42
C ILE A 343 9.87 13.20 9.95
N ARG A 344 10.95 13.99 10.04
CA ARG A 344 12.21 13.57 10.65
C ARG A 344 12.02 13.12 12.09
N LYS A 345 11.34 13.92 12.91
CA LYS A 345 11.07 13.60 14.31
C LYS A 345 10.20 12.35 14.45
N TRP A 346 9.19 12.23 13.60
CA TRP A 346 8.33 11.06 13.54
C TRP A 346 9.13 9.78 13.22
N CYS A 347 10.04 9.84 12.25
CA CYS A 347 10.96 8.75 11.92
C CYS A 347 12.01 8.46 13.02
N GLY A 348 12.20 9.37 13.98
CA GLY A 348 13.15 9.23 15.07
C GLY A 348 14.61 9.50 14.69
N TRP A 349 14.85 10.25 13.61
CA TRP A 349 16.19 10.47 13.11
C TRP A 349 16.92 11.60 13.85
N PRO A 350 18.20 11.44 14.21
CA PRO A 350 18.92 12.44 15.00
C PRO A 350 19.52 13.59 14.18
N TYR A 351 19.63 13.47 12.86
CA TYR A 351 20.36 14.41 11.99
C TYR A 351 19.46 15.51 11.43
N ASP A 352 19.87 16.77 11.54
CA ASP A 352 19.18 17.91 10.93
C ASP A 352 19.62 18.10 9.47
N PHE A 353 18.67 18.07 8.53
CA PHE A 353 18.91 18.25 7.09
C PHE A 353 18.77 19.70 6.61
N ASN A 354 18.42 20.65 7.49
CA ASN A 354 17.96 21.98 7.07
C ASN A 354 18.98 22.74 6.23
N ASP A 355 20.25 22.75 6.64
CA ASP A 355 21.27 23.51 5.92
C ASP A 355 21.64 22.88 4.57
N ASP A 356 21.65 21.55 4.50
CA ASP A 356 21.90 20.82 3.25
C ASP A 356 20.76 21.06 2.26
N ILE A 357 19.50 20.98 2.70
CA ILE A 357 18.33 21.27 1.87
C ILE A 357 18.38 22.71 1.37
N LYS A 358 18.69 23.69 2.24
CA LYS A 358 18.79 25.09 1.82
C LYS A 358 19.86 25.30 0.73
N ARG A 359 21.00 24.60 0.83
CA ARG A 359 22.06 24.67 -0.19
C ARG A 359 21.60 24.09 -1.53
N GLU A 360 20.96 22.93 -1.52
CA GLU A 360 20.47 22.30 -2.76
C GLU A 360 19.33 23.12 -3.38
N VAL A 361 18.41 23.65 -2.57
CA VAL A 361 17.37 24.59 -3.03
C VAL A 361 17.98 25.81 -3.68
N ALA A 362 19.03 26.40 -3.10
CA ALA A 362 19.71 27.55 -3.69
C ALA A 362 20.35 27.22 -5.04
N LYS A 363 20.95 26.03 -5.19
CA LYS A 363 21.60 25.57 -6.44
C LYS A 363 20.60 25.43 -7.59
N VAL A 364 19.39 24.96 -7.32
CA VAL A 364 18.34 24.81 -8.33
C VAL A 364 17.51 26.09 -8.54
N GLY A 365 17.88 27.20 -7.88
CA GLY A 365 17.19 28.49 -8.03
C GLY A 365 15.86 28.59 -7.27
N GLY A 366 15.62 27.72 -6.29
CA GLY A 366 14.42 27.73 -5.47
C GLY A 366 14.43 28.78 -4.36
N TYR A 367 13.26 29.01 -3.77
CA TYR A 367 13.12 29.91 -2.62
C TYR A 367 13.71 29.27 -1.35
N VAL A 368 14.73 29.90 -0.78
CA VAL A 368 15.38 29.49 0.48
C VAL A 368 14.77 30.24 1.67
N PRO A 369 14.04 29.56 2.58
CA PRO A 369 13.38 30.23 3.70
C PRO A 369 14.38 30.94 4.63
N GLY A 370 14.15 32.24 4.85
CA GLY A 370 14.96 33.08 5.74
C GLY A 370 16.29 33.56 5.18
N ALA A 371 16.62 33.25 3.92
CA ALA A 371 17.81 33.76 3.26
C ALA A 371 17.53 35.13 2.59
N GLU A 372 18.52 36.01 2.63
CA GLU A 372 18.56 37.25 1.85
C GLU A 372 19.21 36.96 0.50
N VAL A 373 18.61 37.46 -0.59
CA VAL A 373 19.15 37.34 -1.95
C VAL A 373 19.93 38.62 -2.25
N LEU A 374 21.23 38.48 -2.50
CA LEU A 374 22.15 39.60 -2.78
C LEU A 374 22.28 39.90 -4.27
#